data_AF-A0A2V8PRV1-F1
#
_entry.id   AF-A0A2V8PRV1-F1
#
_cell.length_a   1.000
_cell.length_b   1.000
_cell.length_c   1.000
_cell.angle_alpha   90.00
_cell.angle_beta   90.00
_cell.angle_gamma   90.00
#
_symmetry.space_group_name_H-M   'P 1'
#
loop_
_entity.id
_entity.type
_entity.pdbx_description
1 polymer ?
#
loop_
_entity_poly.entity_id
_entity_poly.type
_entity_poly.pdbx_seq_one_letter_code
_entity_poly.pdbx_strand_id
1 'polypeptide(L)'
;MVKAINELRSGVRPSMIIIAGDLSDHAGNQVEIDSFIQVEKTFAMPVYAIPGNHDLARDGKHCEAALLDLYRKAIGPDRFAFEQAGCLFVGLNSQLWIGDANLAA
;
A
#
# COMPACT_ATOMS: atom_id res chain seq x y z
N MET A 1 -14.35 0.62 -6.21
CA MET A 1 -13.53 -0.60 -6.04
C MET A 1 -14.08 -1.52 -4.96
N VAL A 2 -14.05 -1.12 -3.69
CA VAL A 2 -14.53 -1.91 -2.52
C VAL A 2 -15.86 -2.61 -2.73
N LYS A 3 -16.91 -1.86 -3.07
CA LYS A 3 -18.26 -2.40 -3.29
C LYS A 3 -18.25 -3.50 -4.35
N ALA A 4 -17.58 -3.28 -5.49
CA ALA A 4 -17.50 -4.27 -6.56
C ALA A 4 -16.76 -5.55 -6.13
N ILE A 5 -15.70 -5.44 -5.32
CA ILE A 5 -14.94 -6.59 -4.78
C ILE A 5 -15.79 -7.36 -3.76
N ASN A 6 -16.43 -6.67 -2.82
CA ASN A 6 -17.29 -7.29 -1.80
C ASN A 6 -18.56 -7.91 -2.40
N GLU A 7 -19.05 -7.37 -3.52
CA GLU A 7 -20.21 -7.86 -4.24
C GLU A 7 -19.86 -8.89 -5.32
N LEU A 8 -18.63 -9.41 -5.39
CA LEU A 8 -18.29 -10.53 -6.28
C LEU A 8 -19.20 -11.73 -5.91
N ARG A 9 -20.21 -11.96 -6.76
CA ARG A 9 -21.25 -13.00 -6.58
C ARG A 9 -20.85 -14.36 -7.12
N SER A 10 -19.72 -14.48 -7.82
CA SER A 10 -19.22 -15.77 -8.29
C SER A 10 -18.86 -16.64 -7.08
N GLY A 11 -19.09 -17.95 -7.15
CA GLY A 11 -18.76 -18.92 -6.11
C GLY A 11 -17.26 -19.02 -5.72
N VAL A 12 -16.43 -18.10 -6.24
CA VAL A 12 -15.05 -17.89 -5.89
C VAL A 12 -14.94 -16.46 -5.35
N ARG A 13 -14.78 -16.33 -4.02
CA ARG A 13 -14.39 -15.08 -3.38
C ARG A 13 -12.86 -15.04 -3.26
N PRO A 14 -12.21 -13.89 -3.45
CA PRO A 14 -10.78 -13.76 -3.16
C PRO A 14 -10.50 -14.14 -1.70
N SER A 15 -9.43 -14.90 -1.48
CA SER A 15 -9.00 -15.26 -0.13
C SER A 15 -8.20 -14.16 0.56
N MET A 16 -7.77 -13.15 -0.20
CA MET A 16 -7.02 -11.97 0.22
C MET A 16 -7.09 -10.87 -0.86
N ILE A 17 -6.63 -9.69 -0.52
CA ILE A 17 -6.42 -8.56 -1.43
C ILE A 17 -4.98 -8.10 -1.33
N ILE A 18 -4.35 -7.81 -2.47
CA ILE A 18 -3.05 -7.14 -2.54
C ILE A 18 -3.24 -5.79 -3.24
N ILE A 19 -2.77 -4.70 -2.63
CA ILE A 19 -2.76 -3.35 -3.20
C ILE A 19 -1.31 -2.92 -3.38
N ALA A 20 -0.91 -2.66 -4.62
CA ALA A 20 0.49 -2.54 -5.02
C ALA A 20 0.98 -1.09 -5.15
N GLY A 21 0.58 -0.21 -4.23
CA GLY A 21 1.00 1.20 -4.20
C GLY A 21 -0.12 2.20 -4.48
N ASP A 22 0.25 3.47 -4.34
CA ASP A 22 -0.57 4.67 -4.54
C ASP A 22 -1.92 4.58 -3.80
N LEU A 23 -1.81 4.38 -2.49
CA LEU A 23 -2.96 4.28 -1.57
C LEU A 23 -3.60 5.65 -1.33
N SER A 24 -2.79 6.70 -1.42
CA SER A 24 -3.14 8.11 -1.40
C SER A 24 -2.69 8.80 -2.68
N ASP A 25 -3.33 9.91 -3.04
CA ASP A 25 -2.96 10.75 -4.18
C ASP A 25 -1.95 11.84 -3.75
N HIS A 26 -2.05 12.30 -2.49
CA HIS A 26 -1.19 13.32 -1.91
C HIS A 26 -0.42 12.78 -0.70
N ALA A 27 0.90 12.70 -0.85
CA ALA A 27 1.78 12.15 0.17
C ALA A 27 1.62 12.84 1.54
N GLY A 28 1.30 12.04 2.56
CA GLY A 28 1.08 12.51 3.93
C GLY A 28 -0.23 13.26 4.16
N ASN A 29 -1.18 13.25 3.22
CA ASN A 29 -2.53 13.78 3.44
C ASN A 29 -3.31 12.85 4.38
N GLN A 30 -3.55 13.32 5.61
CA GLN A 30 -4.22 12.53 6.63
C GLN A 30 -5.66 12.12 6.24
N VAL A 31 -6.39 12.97 5.50
CA VAL A 31 -7.78 12.67 5.10
C VAL A 31 -7.81 11.50 4.12
N GLU A 32 -6.85 11.42 3.21
CA GLU A 32 -6.72 10.33 2.25
C GLU A 32 -6.27 9.04 2.92
N ILE A 33 -5.28 9.12 3.82
CA ILE A 33 -4.82 7.99 4.63
C ILE A 33 -5.97 7.43 5.48
N ASP A 34 -6.72 8.29 6.17
CA ASP A 34 -7.87 7.87 6.98
C ASP A 34 -8.97 7.24 6.11
N SER A 35 -9.20 7.78 4.91
CA SER A 35 -10.17 7.23 3.95
C SER A 35 -9.74 5.84 3.48
N PHE A 36 -8.46 5.64 3.18
CA PHE A 36 -7.90 4.33 2.85
C PHE A 36 -8.12 3.34 4.00
N ILE A 37 -7.74 3.71 5.23
CA ILE A 37 -7.88 2.85 6.42
C ILE A 37 -9.35 2.49 6.67
N GLN A 38 -10.27 3.44 6.49
CA GLN A 38 -11.71 3.18 6.62
C GLN A 38 -12.20 2.19 5.57
N VAL A 39 -11.77 2.36 4.31
CA VAL A 39 -12.07 1.44 3.22
C VAL A 39 -11.48 0.06 3.47
N GLU A 40 -10.23 -0.04 3.90
CA GLU A 40 -9.53 -1.29 4.18
C GLU A 40 -10.33 -2.16 5.16
N LYS A 41 -10.84 -1.54 6.23
CA LYS A 41 -11.66 -2.20 7.26
C LYS A 41 -13.00 -2.76 6.75
N THR A 42 -13.45 -2.37 5.56
CA THR A 42 -14.69 -2.88 4.98
C THR A 42 -14.49 -4.14 4.14
N PHE A 43 -13.26 -4.55 3.86
CA PHE A 43 -13.00 -5.82 3.19
C PHE A 43 -13.22 -7.00 4.14
N ALA A 44 -13.84 -8.07 3.62
CA ALA A 44 -14.14 -9.27 4.39
C ALA A 44 -12.95 -10.26 4.48
N MET A 45 -11.81 -9.90 3.88
CA MET A 45 -10.60 -10.70 3.75
C MET A 45 -9.37 -9.85 4.07
N PRO A 46 -8.23 -10.46 4.41
CA PRO A 46 -7.00 -9.72 4.68
C PRO A 46 -6.58 -8.86 3.48
N VAL A 47 -6.12 -7.65 3.78
CA VAL A 47 -5.53 -6.73 2.80
C VAL A 47 -4.03 -6.65 3.07
N TYR A 48 -3.24 -6.77 2.02
CA TYR A 48 -1.80 -6.56 2.05
C TYR A 48 -1.47 -5.40 1.12
N ALA A 49 -0.92 -4.32 1.67
CA ALA A 49 -0.58 -3.14 0.90
C ALA A 49 0.92 -2.86 0.97
N ILE A 50 1.47 -2.38 -0.15
CA ILE A 50 2.79 -1.75 -0.21
C ILE A 50 2.60 -0.30 -0.68
N PRO A 51 3.51 0.62 -0.34
CA PRO A 51 3.44 2.01 -0.79
C PRO A 51 3.86 2.18 -2.25
N GLY A 52 3.31 3.22 -2.89
CA GLY A 52 3.76 3.76 -4.17
C GLY A 52 4.45 5.12 -4.01
N ASN A 53 4.72 5.80 -5.13
CA ASN A 53 5.40 7.08 -5.12
C ASN A 53 4.50 8.20 -4.56
N HIS A 54 3.18 8.14 -4.78
CA HIS A 54 2.26 9.12 -4.21
C HIS A 54 2.12 9.01 -2.69
N ASP A 55 2.45 7.85 -2.12
CA ASP A 55 2.40 7.64 -0.66
C ASP A 55 3.65 8.19 0.05
N LEU A 56 4.81 8.14 -0.62
CA LEU A 56 6.12 8.35 0.00
C LEU A 56 6.90 9.56 -0.53
N ALA A 57 6.45 10.21 -1.61
CA ALA A 57 7.17 11.31 -2.24
C ALA A 57 6.23 12.48 -2.56
N ARG A 58 6.42 13.65 -1.95
CA ARG A 58 5.60 14.84 -2.27
C ARG A 58 5.84 15.35 -3.69
N ASP A 59 7.03 15.12 -4.22
CA ASP A 59 7.38 15.42 -5.61
C ASP A 59 7.10 14.26 -6.58
N GLY A 60 6.51 13.17 -6.06
CA GLY A 60 6.18 11.96 -6.80
C GLY A 60 7.39 11.13 -7.23
N LYS A 61 8.60 11.43 -6.75
CA LYS A 61 9.83 10.74 -7.18
C LYS A 61 10.73 10.31 -6.03
N HIS A 62 10.99 11.18 -5.07
CA HIS A 62 11.99 10.93 -4.04
C HIS A 62 11.32 10.57 -2.72
N CYS A 63 11.58 9.35 -2.24
CA CYS A 63 11.06 8.86 -0.98
C CYS A 63 11.52 9.74 0.19
N GLU A 64 10.59 10.24 0.98
CA GLU A 64 10.88 10.98 2.20
C GLU A 64 10.80 10.04 3.42
N ALA A 65 11.85 10.02 4.25
CA ALA A 65 11.89 9.16 5.44
C ALA A 65 10.70 9.40 6.40
N ALA A 66 10.29 10.66 6.57
CA ALA A 66 9.15 11.01 7.41
C ALA A 66 7.81 10.45 6.89
N LEU A 67 7.64 10.36 5.56
CA LEU A 67 6.45 9.78 4.95
C LEU A 67 6.45 8.25 5.06
N LEU A 68 7.62 7.62 4.94
CA LEU A 68 7.78 6.19 5.19
C LEU A 68 7.44 5.82 6.64
N ASP A 69 7.88 6.62 7.61
CA ASP A 69 7.54 6.41 9.01
C ASP A 69 6.04 6.63 9.28
N LEU A 70 5.43 7.62 8.62
CA LEU A 70 3.99 7.85 8.68
C LEU A 70 3.21 6.67 8.11
N TYR A 71 3.57 6.17 6.92
CA TYR A 71 2.98 4.99 6.31
C TYR A 71 3.04 3.78 7.25
N ARG A 72 4.24 3.50 7.80
CA ARG A 72 4.46 2.37 8.72
C ARG A 72 3.62 2.45 9.98
N LYS A 73 3.42 3.66 10.50
CA LYS A 73 2.63 3.92 11.69
C LYS A 73 1.12 3.84 11.43
N ALA A 74 0.65 4.36 10.30
CA ALA A 74 -0.78 4.52 10.02
C ALA A 74 -1.38 3.30 9.32
N ILE A 75 -0.68 2.73 8.34
CA ILE A 75 -1.17 1.69 7.44
C ILE A 75 -0.59 0.34 7.82
N GLY A 76 0.74 0.27 7.99
CA GLY A 76 1.41 -0.96 8.41
C GLY A 76 2.74 -1.20 7.69
N PRO A 77 3.26 -2.43 7.71
CA PRO A 77 4.55 -2.75 7.11
C PRO A 77 4.64 -2.32 5.64
N ASP A 78 5.78 -1.75 5.23
CA ASP A 78 6.04 -1.34 3.83
C ASP A 78 6.50 -2.49 2.93
N ARG A 79 6.60 -3.70 3.49
CA ARG A 79 6.95 -4.93 2.78
C ARG A 79 6.33 -6.12 3.51
N PHE A 80 6.05 -7.18 2.78
CA PHE A 80 5.53 -8.41 3.36
C PHE A 80 6.06 -9.64 2.62
N ALA A 81 6.06 -10.77 3.32
CA ALA A 81 6.22 -12.08 2.72
C ALA A 81 5.34 -13.08 3.49
N PHE A 82 4.54 -13.87 2.78
CA PHE A 82 3.72 -14.92 3.37
C PHE A 82 3.40 -16.00 2.34
N GLU A 83 3.07 -17.20 2.83
CA GLU A 83 2.63 -18.30 1.99
C GLU A 83 1.11 -18.51 2.13
N GLN A 84 0.43 -18.74 1.01
CA GLN A 84 -0.99 -19.10 1.00
C GLN A 84 -1.28 -20.05 -0.15
N ALA A 85 -1.96 -21.16 0.14
CA ALA A 85 -2.34 -22.18 -0.83
C ALA A 85 -1.16 -22.71 -1.69
N GLY A 86 0.02 -22.84 -1.09
CA GLY A 86 1.24 -23.33 -1.77
C GLY A 86 1.96 -22.28 -2.62
N CYS A 87 1.50 -21.03 -2.60
CA CYS A 87 2.17 -19.91 -3.28
C CYS A 87 2.83 -18.98 -2.26
N LEU A 88 4.07 -18.58 -2.52
CA LEU A 88 4.76 -17.51 -1.79
C LEU A 88 4.42 -16.16 -2.41
N PHE A 89 3.90 -15.24 -1.60
CA PHE A 89 3.64 -13.85 -1.99
C PHE A 89 4.68 -12.94 -1.33
N VAL A 90 5.29 -12.06 -2.13
CA VAL A 90 6.30 -11.11 -1.67
C VAL A 90 5.94 -9.72 -2.18
N GLY A 91 5.72 -8.79 -1.27
CA GLY A 91 5.52 -7.37 -1.56
C GLY A 91 6.75 -6.57 -1.14
N LEU A 92 7.31 -5.77 -2.05
CA LEU A 92 8.52 -4.99 -1.84
C LEU A 92 8.21 -3.49 -2.02
N ASN A 93 8.80 -2.65 -1.17
CA ASN A 93 8.79 -1.20 -1.34
C ASN A 93 9.83 -0.77 -2.38
N SER A 94 9.39 -0.54 -3.62
CA SER A 94 10.27 -0.11 -4.71
C SER A 94 10.80 1.32 -4.55
N GLN A 95 10.17 2.16 -3.73
CA GLN A 95 10.58 3.55 -3.53
C GLN A 95 11.92 3.65 -2.78
N LEU A 96 12.34 2.59 -2.07
CA LEU A 96 13.65 2.51 -1.42
C LEU A 96 14.80 2.27 -2.40
N TRP A 97 14.51 1.99 -3.67
CA TRP A 97 15.51 1.74 -4.72
C TRP A 97 15.72 2.94 -5.63
N ILE A 98 14.81 3.92 -5.58
CA ILE A 98 14.96 5.19 -6.25
C ILE A 98 15.93 6.00 -5.38
N GLY A 99 17.19 6.06 -5.81
CA GLY A 99 18.27 6.65 -5.02
C GLY A 99 18.00 8.09 -4.59
N ASP A 100 18.69 8.53 -3.54
CA ASP A 100 18.65 9.92 -3.09
C ASP A 100 18.95 10.87 -4.26
N ALA A 101 18.10 11.89 -4.45
CA ALA A 101 18.40 13.02 -5.34
C ALA A 101 19.78 13.65 -5.03
N ASN A 102 20.24 13.49 -3.79
CA ASN A 102 21.48 14.06 -3.26
C ASN A 102 22.74 13.23 -3.54
N LEU A 103 22.62 12.03 -4.13
CA LEU A 103 23.80 11.24 -4.56
C LEU A 103 24.27 11.56 -5.99
N ALA A 104 23.58 12.48 -6.68
CA ALA A 104 23.89 12.91 -8.03
C ALA A 104 24.54 14.31 -8.12
N ALA A 105 24.98 14.88 -6.99
CA ALA A 105 25.61 16.21 -6.91
C ALA A 105 27.13 16.13 -6.64
#